data_AF-A0A964Y6A2-F1
#
_entry.id   AF-A0A964Y6A2-F1
#
_cell.length_a   1.000
_cell.length_b   1.000
_cell.length_c   1.000
_cell.angle_alpha   90.00
_cell.angle_beta   90.00
_cell.angle_gamma   90.00
#
_symmetry.space_group_name_H-M   'P 1'
#
loop_
_entity.id
_entity.type
_entity.pdbx_description
1 polymer ?
#
loop_
_entity_poly.entity_id
_entity_poly.type
_entity_poly.pdbx_seq_one_letter_code
_entity_poly.pdbx_strand_id
1 'polypeptide(L)'
;SVYLLDPEIEDMVKAAIKQTSSGSFLALDPDAIQMILYAARQVIVPTPPEGQTPVLLTAIDVRRFVRKLIEGEFPDLPVLSAQEIVPEIKIQPLGRIQLS
;
A
#
# COMPACT_ATOMS: atom_id res chain seq x y z
N SER A 1 3.08 -13.99 4.16
CA SER A 1 4.05 -12.92 4.44
C SER A 1 3.47 -11.57 4.03
N VAL A 2 3.83 -10.48 4.71
CA VAL A 2 3.23 -9.17 4.48
C VAL A 2 4.27 -8.07 4.39
N TYR A 3 4.03 -7.08 3.54
CA TYR A 3 4.63 -5.75 3.65
C TYR A 3 3.67 -4.86 4.43
N LEU A 4 4.21 -3.92 5.19
CA LEU A 4 3.44 -2.94 5.95
C LEU A 4 3.62 -1.56 5.32
N LEU A 5 2.55 -0.80 5.16
CA LEU A 5 2.66 0.63 4.87
C LEU A 5 2.91 1.40 6.17
N ASP A 6 3.80 2.38 6.15
CA ASP A 6 4.02 3.24 7.31
C ASP A 6 2.83 4.21 7.51
N PRO A 7 2.39 4.43 8.77
CA PRO A 7 1.30 5.36 9.07
C PRO A 7 1.48 6.77 8.50
N GLU A 8 2.71 7.28 8.37
CA GLU A 8 2.96 8.58 7.76
C GLU A 8 2.48 8.61 6.30
N ILE A 9 2.77 7.55 5.54
CA ILE A 9 2.29 7.44 4.16
C ILE A 9 0.77 7.29 4.13
N GLU A 10 0.19 6.52 5.06
CA GLU A 10 -1.27 6.39 5.17
C GLU A 10 -1.95 7.74 5.41
N ASP A 11 -1.42 8.55 6.32
CA ASP A 11 -1.94 9.87 6.63
C ASP A 11 -1.79 10.83 5.44
N MET A 12 -0.66 10.78 4.72
CA MET A 12 -0.47 11.54 3.47
C MET A 12 -1.51 11.16 2.42
N VAL A 13 -1.69 9.85 2.17
CA VAL A 13 -2.68 9.35 1.22
C VAL A 13 -4.08 9.78 1.64
N LYS A 14 -4.41 9.68 2.94
CA LYS A 14 -5.71 10.04 3.49
C LYS A 14 -6.01 11.52 3.34
N ALA A 15 -5.05 12.39 3.66
CA ALA A 15 -5.18 13.84 3.53
C ALA A 15 -5.35 14.29 2.07
N ALA A 16 -4.79 13.52 1.13
CA ALA A 16 -4.90 13.78 -0.30
C ALA A 16 -6.21 13.26 -0.93
N ILE A 17 -7.06 12.53 -0.21
CA ILE A 17 -8.36 12.11 -0.74
C ILE A 17 -9.29 13.33 -0.85
N LYS A 18 -9.72 13.64 -2.07
CA LYS A 18 -10.74 14.66 -2.33
C LYS A 18 -12.09 14.03 -2.61
N GLN A 19 -13.11 14.55 -1.97
CA GLN A 19 -14.51 14.15 -2.17
C GLN A 19 -15.14 15.04 -3.24
N THR A 20 -15.92 14.42 -4.12
CA THR A 20 -16.72 15.09 -5.16
C THR A 20 -18.12 14.48 -5.18
N SER A 21 -19.05 15.10 -5.91
CA SER A 21 -20.38 14.55 -6.16
C SER A 21 -20.36 13.18 -6.84
N SER A 22 -19.32 12.88 -7.63
CA SER A 22 -19.17 11.62 -8.37
C SER A 22 -18.33 10.57 -7.63
N GLY A 23 -17.95 10.84 -6.38
CA GLY A 23 -17.12 9.97 -5.56
C GLY A 23 -15.79 10.62 -5.16
N SER A 24 -14.84 9.79 -4.76
CA SER A 24 -13.56 10.25 -4.18
C SER A 24 -12.38 9.88 -5.07
N PHE A 25 -11.39 10.76 -5.17
CA PHE A 25 -10.15 10.49 -5.88
C PHE A 25 -8.92 10.94 -5.07
N LEU A 26 -7.75 10.42 -5.43
CA LEU A 26 -6.48 10.77 -4.80
C LEU A 26 -5.87 11.97 -5.51
N ALA A 27 -5.65 13.07 -4.78
CA ALA A 27 -5.04 14.30 -5.26
C ALA A 27 -3.66 14.50 -4.60
N LEU A 28 -2.76 13.55 -4.83
CA LEU A 28 -1.36 13.67 -4.42
C LEU A 28 -0.57 14.42 -5.48
N ASP A 29 0.39 15.23 -5.03
CA ASP A 29 1.36 15.86 -5.91
C ASP A 29 2.26 14.79 -6.57
N PRO A 30 2.71 14.99 -7.82
CA PRO A 30 3.53 14.02 -8.54
C PRO A 30 4.79 13.59 -7.77
N ASP A 31 5.43 14.53 -7.07
CA ASP A 31 6.64 14.24 -6.28
C ASP A 31 6.33 13.29 -5.12
N ALA A 32 5.19 13.47 -4.43
CA ALA A 32 4.75 12.57 -3.37
C ALA A 32 4.47 11.16 -3.89
N ILE A 33 3.85 11.05 -5.07
CA ILE A 33 3.63 9.75 -5.74
C ILE A 33 4.98 9.08 -6.01
N GLN A 34 5.94 9.80 -6.58
CA GLN A 34 7.26 9.26 -6.90
C GLN A 34 8.03 8.83 -5.64
N MET A 35 7.96 9.61 -4.56
CA MET A 35 8.59 9.25 -3.28
C MET A 35 8.02 7.96 -2.70
N ILE A 36 6.68 7.82 -2.68
CA ILE A 36 6.02 6.61 -2.17
C ILE A 36 6.39 5.39 -3.02
N LEU A 37 6.34 5.51 -4.35
CA LEU A 37 6.71 4.43 -5.27
C LEU A 37 8.18 4.06 -5.15
N TYR A 38 9.07 5.04 -4.98
CA TYR A 38 10.48 4.80 -4.74
C TYR A 38 10.70 4.02 -3.44
N ALA A 39 10.09 4.44 -2.33
CA ALA A 39 10.15 3.72 -1.06
C ALA A 39 9.62 2.28 -1.18
N ALA A 40 8.52 2.09 -1.92
CA ALA A 40 7.94 0.79 -2.19
C ALA A 40 8.94 -0.14 -2.93
N ARG A 41 9.63 0.38 -3.96
CA ARG A 41 10.66 -0.37 -4.72
C ARG A 41 11.85 -0.80 -3.88
N GLN A 42 12.23 -0.03 -2.86
CA GLN A 42 13.35 -0.41 -1.99
C GLN A 42 13.01 -1.60 -1.08
N VAL A 43 11.73 -1.81 -0.78
CA VAL A 43 11.27 -2.78 0.21
C VAL A 43 10.65 -4.02 -0.46
N ILE A 44 9.90 -3.83 -1.54
CA ILE A 44 9.18 -4.90 -2.21
C ILE A 44 10.15 -5.66 -3.11
N VAL A 45 10.44 -6.90 -2.73
CA VAL A 45 11.24 -7.84 -3.52
C VAL A 45 10.33 -8.66 -4.43
N PRO A 46 10.71 -8.88 -5.71
CA PRO A 46 9.99 -9.78 -6.61
C PRO A 46 9.84 -11.17 -6.00
N THR A 47 8.61 -11.69 -6.01
CA THR A 47 8.35 -13.03 -5.49
C THR A 47 8.76 -14.07 -6.53
N PRO A 48 9.51 -15.14 -6.14
CA PRO A 48 9.81 -16.22 -7.07
C PRO A 48 8.53 -16.93 -7.52
N PRO A 49 8.48 -17.53 -8.73
CA PRO A 49 7.27 -18.13 -9.29
C PRO A 49 6.61 -19.21 -8.40
N GLU A 50 7.41 -19.91 -7.61
CA GLU A 50 6.94 -20.97 -6.70
C GLU A 50 6.65 -20.44 -5.28
N GLY A 51 6.92 -19.17 -5.02
CA GLY A 51 6.73 -18.52 -3.73
C GLY A 51 5.30 -18.04 -3.50
N GLN A 52 4.90 -17.96 -2.23
CA GLN A 52 3.64 -17.29 -1.88
C GLN A 52 3.76 -15.79 -2.12
N THR A 53 2.86 -15.24 -2.93
CA THR A 53 2.75 -13.80 -3.15
C THR A 53 2.49 -13.10 -1.82
N PRO A 54 3.35 -12.17 -1.39
CA PRO A 54 3.09 -11.38 -0.20
C PRO A 54 1.95 -10.40 -0.46
N VAL A 55 1.42 -9.81 0.60
CA VAL A 55 0.39 -8.76 0.52
C VAL A 55 0.91 -7.48 1.15
N LEU A 56 0.49 -6.32 0.62
CA LEU A 56 0.68 -5.04 1.29
C LEU A 56 -0.49 -4.79 2.25
N LEU A 57 -0.18 -4.57 3.52
CA LEU A 57 -1.17 -4.17 4.53
C LEU A 57 -1.18 -2.66 4.72
N THR A 58 -2.40 -2.13 4.84
CA THR A 58 -2.66 -0.72 5.12
C THR A 58 -3.93 -0.52 5.94
N ALA A 59 -4.34 0.73 6.21
CA ALA A 59 -5.61 1.07 6.81
C ALA A 59 -6.79 0.93 5.82
N ILE A 60 -7.97 0.57 6.34
CA ILE A 60 -9.16 0.26 5.53
C ILE A 60 -9.65 1.46 4.70
N ASP A 61 -9.49 2.68 5.20
CA ASP A 61 -9.94 3.93 4.59
C ASP A 61 -9.09 4.35 3.39
N VAL A 62 -7.80 4.00 3.38
CA VAL A 62 -6.87 4.32 2.29
C VAL A 62 -6.62 3.15 1.34
N ARG A 63 -6.99 1.92 1.72
CA ARG A 63 -6.71 0.67 0.97
C ARG A 63 -6.92 0.77 -0.55
N ARG A 64 -8.07 1.25 -1.00
CA ARG A 64 -8.38 1.34 -2.44
C ARG A 64 -7.50 2.35 -3.18
N PHE A 65 -7.10 3.42 -2.49
CA PHE A 65 -6.27 4.48 -3.06
C PHE A 65 -4.81 4.02 -3.12
N VAL A 66 -4.32 3.36 -2.08
CA VAL A 66 -3.02 2.70 -2.08
C VAL A 66 -2.96 1.66 -3.20
N ARG A 67 -3.98 0.80 -3.35
CA ARG A 67 -4.05 -0.18 -4.44
C ARG A 67 -3.94 0.48 -5.81
N LYS A 68 -4.63 1.61 -6.02
CA LYS A 68 -4.58 2.35 -7.29
C LYS A 68 -3.24 3.08 -7.50
N LEU A 69 -2.61 3.58 -6.43
CA LEU A 69 -1.33 4.25 -6.48
C LEU A 69 -0.21 3.31 -6.93
N ILE A 70 -0.20 2.07 -6.44
CA ILE A 70 0.90 1.12 -6.70
C ILE A 70 0.69 0.26 -7.96
N GLU A 71 -0.51 0.24 -8.55
CA GLU A 71 -0.88 -0.80 -9.53
C GLU A 71 -0.10 -0.79 -10.84
N GLY A 72 0.44 0.38 -11.21
CA GLY A 72 1.28 0.51 -12.40
C GLY A 72 2.63 -0.16 -12.24
N GLU A 73 3.20 -0.17 -11.03
CA GLU A 73 4.51 -0.79 -10.75
C GLU A 73 4.39 -2.21 -10.17
N PHE A 74 3.34 -2.47 -9.38
CA PHE A 74 3.14 -3.73 -8.67
C PHE A 74 1.73 -4.31 -8.98
N PRO A 75 1.44 -4.69 -10.23
CA PRO A 75 0.10 -5.13 -10.64
C PRO A 75 -0.37 -6.39 -9.89
N ASP A 76 0.57 -7.28 -9.57
CA ASP A 76 0.32 -8.58 -8.94
C ASP A 76 0.37 -8.53 -7.41
N LEU A 77 0.68 -7.38 -6.80
CA LEU A 77 0.75 -7.23 -5.34
C LEU A 77 -0.65 -6.91 -4.77
N PRO A 78 -1.27 -7.81 -3.98
CA PRO A 78 -2.55 -7.52 -3.36
C PRO A 78 -2.38 -6.49 -2.25
N VAL A 79 -3.37 -5.59 -2.12
CA VAL A 79 -3.44 -4.61 -1.03
C VAL A 79 -4.66 -4.91 -0.16
N LEU A 80 -4.40 -5.26 1.09
CA LEU A 80 -5.39 -5.58 2.10
C LEU A 80 -5.29 -4.59 3.26
N SER A 81 -6.38 -4.46 3.98
CA SER A 81 -6.42 -3.79 5.26
C SER A 81 -6.11 -4.76 6.39
N ALA A 82 -5.56 -4.26 7.49
CA ALA A 82 -5.36 -5.07 8.69
C ALA A 82 -6.68 -5.67 9.24
N GLN A 83 -7.83 -5.02 8.97
CA GLN A 83 -9.15 -5.49 9.39
C GLN A 83 -9.69 -6.66 8.54
N GLU A 84 -9.13 -6.90 7.35
CA GLU A 84 -9.51 -8.03 6.50
C GLU A 84 -8.80 -9.33 6.91
N ILE A 85 -7.89 -9.29 7.89
CA ILE A 85 -7.16 -10.45 8.38
C ILE A 85 -7.89 -11.06 9.58
N VAL A 86 -8.20 -12.35 9.49
CA VAL A 86 -8.75 -13.09 10.64
C VAL A 86 -7.71 -13.22 11.77
N PRO A 87 -8.10 -13.03 13.04
CA PRO A 87 -7.15 -12.96 14.16
C PRO A 87 -6.24 -14.20 14.32
N GLU A 88 -6.65 -15.37 13.84
CA GLU A 88 -5.86 -16.60 13.96
C GLU A 88 -4.66 -16.66 13.00
N ILE A 89 -4.55 -15.74 12.02
CA ILE A 89 -3.44 -15.70 11.08
C ILE A 89 -2.19 -15.11 11.73
N LYS A 90 -1.09 -15.89 11.71
CA LYS A 90 0.24 -15.37 12.05
C LYS A 90 0.77 -14.50 10.92
N ILE A 91 0.92 -13.21 11.21
CA ILE A 91 1.51 -12.25 10.30
C ILE A 91 3.04 -12.37 10.36
N GLN A 92 3.68 -12.50 9.20
CA GLN A 92 5.14 -12.45 9.04
C GLN A 92 5.51 -11.20 8.23
N PRO A 93 5.98 -10.12 8.88
CA PRO A 93 6.43 -8.92 8.18
C PRO A 93 7.71 -9.21 7.38
N LEU A 94 7.72 -8.81 6.11
CA LEU A 94 8.88 -8.82 5.23
C LEU A 94 9.62 -7.48 5.24
N GLY A 95 8.90 -6.41 5.52
CA GLY A 95 9.42 -5.06 5.57
C GLY A 95 8.30 -4.03 5.73
N ARG A 96 8.71 -2.80 6.03
CA ARG A 96 7.81 -1.64 6.10
C ARG A 96 8.24 -0.60 5.06
N ILE A 97 7.29 -0.13 4.29
CA ILE A 97 7.46 0.96 3.32
C ILE A 97 7.32 2.27 4.09
N GLN A 98 8.40 3.03 4.19
CA GLN A 98 8.47 4.29 4.93
C GLN A 98 9.25 5.32 4.10
N LEU A 99 8.95 6.61 4.29
CA LEU A 99 9.72 7.70 3.72
C LEU A 99 10.93 7.92 4.62
N SER A 100 12.13 7.64 4.11
CA SER A 100 13.40 7.79 4.83
C SER A 100 14.04 9.15 4.60
#